data_AF-A0A5N5W1X7-F1
#
_entry.id   AF-A0A5N5W1X7-F1
#
_cell.length_a   1.000
_cell.length_b   1.000
_cell.length_c   1.000
_cell.angle_alpha   90.00
_cell.angle_beta   90.00
_cell.angle_gamma   90.00
#
_symmetry.space_group_name_H-M   'P 1'
#
loop_
_entity.id
_entity.type
_entity.pdbx_description
1 polymer ?
#
loop_
_entity_poly.entity_id
_entity_poly.type
_entity_poly.pdbx_seq_one_letter_code
_entity_poly.pdbx_strand_id
1 'polypeptide(L)'
;MTLVPRSEGVDLTRVALRAVREDALRHGGRPLFNVGGGFAGVRHPEDQVLRTKPSLTTLIHHIAARDHGYTPPPAPETDEPKLPLTTITRHLAGAGLSVVDTEVTAHHSTMAEKKAWLSIPAFARPADPFFTYAQKMHILDAACALTTPDTPVVTSWLVVVAQRPETTG
;
A
#
# COMPACT_ATOMS: atom_id res chain seq x y z
N MET A 1 14.87 28.46 -29.28
CA MET A 1 14.55 27.95 -27.92
C MET A 1 13.51 26.86 -28.10
N THR A 2 13.98 25.62 -28.26
CA THR A 2 13.14 24.48 -28.63
C THR A 2 12.67 23.80 -27.35
N LEU A 3 11.36 23.79 -27.13
CA LEU A 3 10.72 23.05 -26.05
C LEU A 3 10.93 21.56 -26.31
N VAL A 4 11.76 20.92 -25.49
CA VAL A 4 11.84 19.47 -25.40
C VAL A 4 10.58 18.98 -24.69
N PRO A 5 9.72 18.15 -25.31
CA PRO A 5 8.57 17.59 -24.62
C PRO A 5 9.07 16.66 -23.51
N ARG A 6 8.56 16.87 -22.29
CA ARG A 6 8.76 15.96 -21.16
C ARG A 6 8.34 14.56 -21.59
N SER A 7 9.23 13.59 -21.42
CA SER A 7 8.95 12.18 -21.61
C SER A 7 7.73 11.78 -20.76
N GLU A 8 6.67 11.33 -21.43
CA GLU A 8 5.56 10.65 -20.78
C GLU A 8 6.12 9.40 -20.09
N GLY A 9 6.23 9.47 -18.76
CA GLY A 9 6.55 8.29 -17.96
C GLY A 9 5.48 7.24 -18.21
N VAL A 10 5.89 6.07 -18.70
CA VAL A 10 5.01 4.91 -18.85
C VAL A 10 4.31 4.66 -17.52
N ASP A 11 2.99 4.80 -17.49
CA ASP A 11 2.18 4.42 -16.33
C ASP A 11 2.20 2.90 -16.21
N LEU A 12 3.16 2.40 -15.41
CA LEU A 12 3.42 0.98 -15.19
C LEU A 12 2.16 0.24 -14.71
N THR A 13 1.25 0.92 -14.01
CA THR A 13 -0.03 0.35 -13.58
C THR A 13 -0.90 0.01 -14.78
N ARG A 14 -1.00 0.94 -15.74
CA ARG A 14 -1.78 0.74 -16.96
C ARG A 14 -1.18 -0.35 -17.85
N VAL A 15 0.14 -0.42 -17.93
CA VAL A 15 0.84 -1.48 -18.69
C VAL A 15 0.57 -2.85 -18.07
N ALA A 16 0.69 -2.98 -16.75
CA ALA A 16 0.43 -4.25 -16.06
C ALA A 16 -1.03 -4.70 -16.25
N LEU A 17 -2.00 -3.80 -16.10
CA LEU A 17 -3.42 -4.12 -16.29
C LEU A 17 -3.74 -4.52 -17.74
N ARG A 18 -3.08 -3.88 -18.71
CA ARG A 18 -3.23 -4.24 -20.13
C ARG A 18 -2.66 -5.63 -20.41
N ALA A 19 -1.46 -5.94 -19.91
CA ALA A 19 -0.86 -7.27 -20.04
C ALA A 19 -1.75 -8.36 -19.41
N VAL A 20 -2.26 -8.11 -18.20
CA VAL A 20 -3.21 -9.05 -17.55
C VAL A 20 -4.44 -9.27 -18.42
N ARG A 21 -5.01 -8.22 -19.00
CA ARG A 21 -6.16 -8.33 -19.91
C ARG A 21 -5.82 -9.12 -21.17
N GLU A 22 -4.73 -8.79 -21.84
CA GLU A 22 -4.37 -9.34 -23.15
C GLU A 22 -3.88 -10.80 -23.05
N ASP A 23 -3.02 -11.10 -22.07
CA ASP A 23 -2.28 -12.36 -22.00
C ASP A 23 -2.89 -13.40 -21.03
N ALA A 24 -3.58 -12.95 -19.98
CA ALA A 24 -4.02 -13.84 -18.90
C ALA A 24 -5.54 -14.02 -18.78
N LEU A 25 -6.33 -13.05 -19.26
CA LEU A 25 -7.79 -13.07 -19.09
C LEU A 25 -8.53 -13.48 -20.36
N ARG A 26 -9.31 -14.54 -20.25
CA ARG A 26 -10.38 -14.84 -21.22
C ARG A 26 -11.44 -13.73 -21.19
N HIS A 27 -12.21 -13.62 -22.26
CA HIS A 27 -13.42 -12.78 -22.25
C HIS A 27 -14.37 -13.19 -21.11
N GLY A 28 -14.96 -12.22 -20.42
CA GLY A 28 -15.70 -12.44 -19.18
C GLY A 28 -14.83 -12.72 -17.94
N GLY A 29 -13.52 -12.90 -18.10
CA GLY A 29 -12.59 -13.17 -17.01
C GLY A 29 -12.51 -12.02 -16.01
N ARG A 30 -12.35 -12.37 -14.72
CA ARG A 30 -12.42 -11.44 -13.60
C ARG A 30 -11.12 -11.43 -12.79
N PRO A 31 -10.22 -10.46 -13.00
CA PRO A 31 -9.08 -10.28 -12.10
C PRO A 31 -9.56 -9.72 -10.76
N LEU A 32 -9.02 -10.27 -9.68
CA LEU A 32 -9.23 -9.82 -8.32
C LEU A 32 -7.89 -9.41 -7.73
N PHE A 33 -7.85 -8.25 -7.08
CA PHE A 33 -6.66 -7.77 -6.38
C PHE A 33 -7.05 -6.89 -5.19
N ASN A 34 -6.11 -6.71 -4.26
CA ASN A 34 -6.28 -5.87 -3.09
C ASN A 34 -5.25 -4.73 -3.07
N VAL A 35 -5.67 -3.57 -2.56
CA VAL A 35 -4.85 -2.38 -2.35
C VAL A 35 -4.89 -2.02 -0.87
N GLY A 36 -3.72 -1.76 -0.26
CA GLY A 36 -3.65 -1.41 1.16
C GLY A 36 -4.49 -0.16 1.47
N GLY A 37 -5.27 -0.18 2.54
CA GLY A 37 -6.25 0.86 2.87
C GLY A 37 -5.66 2.26 2.96
N GLY A 38 -4.43 2.40 3.47
CA GLY A 38 -3.71 3.68 3.49
C GLY A 38 -3.34 4.23 2.09
N PHE A 39 -3.16 3.36 1.09
CA PHE A 39 -2.98 3.78 -0.29
C PHE A 39 -4.31 4.13 -0.96
N ALA A 40 -5.36 3.37 -0.64
CA ALA A 40 -6.70 3.53 -1.22
C ALA A 40 -7.56 4.60 -0.53
N GLY A 41 -7.14 5.10 0.63
CA GLY A 41 -7.92 6.04 1.43
C GLY A 41 -9.13 5.41 2.11
N VAL A 42 -9.13 4.09 2.31
CA VAL A 42 -10.23 3.34 2.94
C VAL A 42 -9.82 2.80 4.30
N ARG A 43 -10.81 2.63 5.18
CA ARG A 43 -10.63 1.98 6.48
C ARG A 43 -11.80 1.06 6.79
N HIS A 44 -11.50 -0.13 7.28
CA HIS A 44 -12.50 -1.01 7.88
C HIS A 44 -12.95 -0.42 9.24
N PRO A 45 -14.23 -0.56 9.64
CA PRO A 45 -14.71 -0.04 10.93
C PRO A 45 -13.86 -0.47 12.14
N GLU A 46 -13.38 -1.72 12.15
CA GLU A 46 -12.57 -2.25 13.26
C GLU A 46 -11.18 -1.60 13.38
N ASP A 47 -10.60 -1.12 12.28
CA ASP A 47 -9.33 -0.36 12.29
C ASP A 47 -9.52 1.00 12.97
N GLN A 48 -10.73 1.57 12.91
CA GLN A 48 -11.05 2.85 13.54
C GLN A 48 -11.15 2.73 15.06
N VAL A 49 -11.67 1.61 15.56
CA VAL A 49 -11.90 1.37 17.00
C VAL A 49 -10.58 1.14 17.76
N LEU A 50 -9.57 0.57 17.10
CA LEU A 50 -8.33 0.13 17.75
C LEU A 50 -7.24 1.21 17.87
N ARG A 51 -7.39 2.39 17.25
CA ARG A 51 -6.38 3.46 17.29
C ARG A 51 -6.53 4.41 18.48
N THR A 52 -6.13 3.96 19.66
CA THR A 52 -5.90 4.85 20.83
C THR A 52 -4.41 5.07 21.12
N LYS A 53 -3.51 4.33 20.46
CA LYS A 53 -2.05 4.40 20.65
C LYS A 53 -1.32 4.87 19.38
N PRO A 54 -0.10 5.41 19.50
CA PRO A 54 0.74 5.71 18.35
C PRO A 54 0.91 4.48 17.45
N SER A 55 0.85 4.69 16.14
CA SER A 55 1.08 3.61 15.18
C SER A 55 2.54 3.13 15.25
N LEU A 56 2.80 1.86 14.90
CA LEU A 56 4.19 1.35 14.80
C LEU A 56 5.06 2.21 13.86
N THR A 57 4.50 2.73 12.77
CA THR A 57 5.20 3.66 11.87
C THR A 57 5.61 4.96 12.58
N THR A 58 4.73 5.51 13.41
CA THR A 58 5.04 6.68 14.24
C THR A 58 6.17 6.38 15.22
N LEU A 59 6.14 5.21 15.87
CA LEU A 59 7.20 4.78 16.78
C LEU A 59 8.54 4.58 16.05
N ILE A 60 8.53 3.96 14.87
CA ILE A 60 9.73 3.79 14.03
C ILE A 60 10.34 5.14 13.67
N HIS A 61 9.55 6.11 13.20
CA HIS A 61 10.06 7.45 12.88
C HIS A 61 10.58 8.17 14.13
N HIS A 62 9.91 8.02 15.27
CA HIS A 62 10.35 8.61 16.53
C HIS A 62 11.72 8.06 16.97
N ILE A 63 11.90 6.74 16.95
CA ILE A 63 13.19 6.11 17.28
C ILE A 63 14.27 6.51 16.27
N ALA A 64 13.96 6.48 14.97
CA ALA A 64 14.91 6.89 13.93
C ALA A 64 15.35 8.35 14.12
N ALA A 65 14.44 9.25 14.47
CA ALA A 65 14.76 10.65 14.70
C ALA A 65 15.61 10.85 15.95
N ARG A 66 15.20 10.22 17.07
CA ARG A 66 15.85 10.35 18.37
C ARG A 66 17.26 9.75 18.38
N ASP A 67 17.43 8.56 17.83
CA ASP A 67 18.64 7.75 18.02
C ASP A 67 19.57 7.76 16.80
N HIS A 68 19.07 8.17 15.64
CA HIS A 68 19.81 8.11 14.38
C HIS A 68 19.79 9.41 13.56
N GLY A 69 19.30 10.52 14.13
CA GLY A 69 19.31 11.83 13.47
C GLY A 69 18.41 11.92 12.22
N TYR A 70 17.46 11.00 12.07
CA TYR A 70 16.51 11.01 10.96
C TYR A 70 15.59 12.23 11.05
N THR A 71 15.50 13.00 9.98
CA THR A 71 14.42 13.99 9.83
C THR A 71 13.39 13.41 8.86
N PRO A 72 12.19 13.04 9.33
CA PRO A 72 11.15 12.56 8.43
C PRO A 72 10.83 13.65 7.40
N PRO A 73 10.61 13.28 6.12
CA PRO A 73 10.13 14.24 5.14
C PRO A 73 8.83 14.87 5.63
N PRO A 74 8.57 16.14 5.30
CA PRO A 74 7.31 16.78 5.64
C PRO A 74 6.16 15.90 5.16
N ALA A 75 5.15 15.74 6.00
CA ALA A 75 3.94 15.02 5.60
C ALA A 75 3.43 15.65 4.30
N PRO A 76 3.01 14.85 3.30
CA PRO A 76 2.49 15.40 2.05
C PRO A 76 1.39 16.42 2.37
N GLU A 77 1.43 17.58 1.70
CA GLU A 77 0.52 18.72 1.95
C GLU A 77 -0.96 18.35 1.70
N THR A 78 -1.19 17.27 0.94
CA THR A 78 -2.50 16.66 0.78
C THR A 78 -2.52 15.26 1.38
N ASP A 79 -3.49 15.01 2.26
CA ASP A 79 -3.90 13.68 2.75
C ASP A 79 -4.51 12.81 1.63
N GLU A 80 -4.30 13.15 0.36
CA GLU A 80 -4.93 12.48 -0.75
C GLU A 80 -4.32 11.08 -0.91
N PRO A 81 -5.15 10.03 -0.91
CA PRO A 81 -4.67 8.67 -1.12
C PRO A 81 -3.93 8.57 -2.46
N LYS A 82 -2.89 7.74 -2.50
CA LYS A 82 -2.09 7.56 -3.72
C LYS A 82 -2.85 6.81 -4.82
N LEU A 83 -3.77 5.92 -4.44
CA LEU A 83 -4.55 5.06 -5.32
C LEU A 83 -6.00 4.97 -4.87
N PRO A 84 -6.76 6.09 -4.83
CA PRO A 84 -8.19 6.04 -4.52
C PRO A 84 -8.93 5.17 -5.53
N LEU A 85 -10.10 4.66 -5.13
CA LEU A 85 -10.95 3.86 -6.01
C LEU A 85 -11.21 4.56 -7.36
N THR A 86 -11.44 5.87 -7.36
CA THR A 86 -11.62 6.66 -8.58
C THR A 86 -10.43 6.55 -9.55
N THR A 87 -9.21 6.63 -9.03
CA THR A 87 -7.98 6.46 -9.81
C THR A 87 -7.84 5.02 -10.30
N ILE A 88 -8.10 4.02 -9.45
CA ILE A 88 -8.07 2.60 -9.83
C ILE A 88 -9.07 2.31 -10.96
N THR A 89 -10.32 2.75 -10.82
CA THR A 89 -11.38 2.60 -11.82
C THR A 89 -10.97 3.23 -13.15
N ARG A 90 -10.36 4.42 -13.13
CA ARG A 90 -9.85 5.07 -14.34
C ARG A 90 -8.74 4.26 -15.02
N HIS A 91 -7.79 3.70 -14.27
CA HIS A 91 -6.74 2.87 -14.85
C HIS A 91 -7.30 1.57 -15.45
N LEU A 92 -8.25 0.92 -14.76
CA LEU A 92 -8.93 -0.28 -15.25
C LEU A 92 -9.71 0.01 -16.54
N ALA A 93 -10.52 1.07 -16.55
CA ALA A 93 -11.25 1.50 -17.74
C ALA A 93 -10.28 1.82 -18.90
N GLY A 94 -9.19 2.52 -18.60
CA GLY A 94 -8.13 2.81 -19.54
C GLY A 94 -7.37 1.58 -20.08
N ALA A 95 -7.52 0.41 -19.45
CA ALA A 95 -7.03 -0.89 -19.90
C ALA A 95 -8.11 -1.74 -20.59
N GLY A 96 -9.37 -1.30 -20.63
CA GLY A 96 -10.49 -2.04 -21.19
C GLY A 96 -11.09 -3.07 -20.22
N LEU A 97 -10.98 -2.83 -18.91
CA LEU A 97 -11.63 -3.59 -17.85
C LEU A 97 -12.67 -2.69 -17.15
N SER A 98 -13.76 -3.30 -16.67
CA SER A 98 -14.77 -2.60 -15.86
C SER A 98 -14.74 -3.11 -14.44
N VAL A 99 -14.80 -2.22 -13.45
CA VAL A 99 -15.02 -2.63 -12.05
C VAL A 99 -16.43 -3.18 -11.93
N VAL A 100 -16.58 -4.37 -11.34
CA VAL A 100 -17.87 -5.02 -11.12
C VAL A 100 -18.21 -5.17 -9.64
N ASP A 101 -17.20 -5.16 -8.76
CA ASP A 101 -17.40 -5.20 -7.32
C ASP A 101 -16.20 -4.60 -6.57
N THR A 102 -16.46 -4.10 -5.37
CA THR A 102 -15.43 -3.61 -4.44
C THR A 102 -15.83 -3.89 -3.00
N GLU A 103 -14.89 -4.32 -2.18
CA GLU A 103 -15.11 -4.58 -0.76
C GLU A 103 -13.96 -3.99 0.07
N VAL A 104 -14.26 -3.43 1.25
CA VAL A 104 -13.24 -3.08 2.22
C VAL A 104 -13.17 -4.18 3.27
N THR A 105 -12.07 -4.91 3.30
CA THR A 105 -11.86 -6.02 4.23
C THR A 105 -10.81 -5.70 5.29
N ALA A 106 -10.85 -6.41 6.40
CA ALA A 106 -9.85 -6.37 7.46
C ALA A 106 -9.01 -7.63 7.45
N HIS A 107 -7.70 -7.46 7.62
CA HIS A 107 -6.81 -8.53 8.03
C HIS A 107 -6.36 -8.29 9.47
N HIS A 108 -6.60 -9.27 10.32
CA HIS A 108 -6.20 -9.25 11.73
C HIS A 108 -4.89 -9.97 11.92
N SER A 109 -4.01 -9.35 12.68
CA SER A 109 -2.74 -9.91 13.10
C SER A 109 -2.34 -9.35 14.46
N THR A 110 -1.13 -9.69 14.88
CA THR A 110 -0.50 -9.23 16.12
C THR A 110 0.68 -8.33 15.81
N MET A 111 1.14 -7.57 16.82
CA MET A 111 2.36 -6.78 16.68
C MET A 111 3.59 -7.66 16.44
N ALA A 112 3.62 -8.87 16.99
CA ALA A 112 4.67 -9.86 16.73
C ALA A 112 4.71 -10.27 15.25
N GLU A 113 3.56 -10.61 14.66
CA GLU A 113 3.47 -10.96 13.24
C GLU A 113 3.83 -9.78 12.34
N LYS A 114 3.37 -8.57 12.69
CA LYS A 114 3.73 -7.34 11.98
C LYS A 114 5.25 -7.08 12.02
N LYS A 115 5.88 -7.29 13.18
CA LYS A 115 7.34 -7.19 13.34
C LYS A 115 8.03 -8.20 12.43
N ALA A 116 7.64 -9.48 12.49
CA ALA A 116 8.22 -10.53 11.67
C ALA A 116 8.14 -10.19 10.17
N TRP A 117 7.00 -9.67 9.71
CA TRP A 117 6.82 -9.21 8.33
C TRP A 117 7.79 -8.08 7.95
N LEU A 118 7.94 -7.07 8.81
CA LEU A 118 8.84 -5.93 8.59
C LEU A 118 10.32 -6.30 8.74
N SER A 119 10.63 -7.43 9.37
CA SER A 119 11.97 -7.99 9.45
C SER A 119 12.41 -8.70 8.17
N ILE A 120 11.51 -8.99 7.22
CA ILE A 120 11.91 -9.57 5.93
C ILE A 120 12.65 -8.49 5.12
N PRO A 121 13.88 -8.75 4.61
CA PRO A 121 14.68 -7.72 3.93
C PRO A 121 13.98 -6.98 2.79
N ALA A 122 13.15 -7.69 2.00
CA ALA A 122 12.36 -7.11 0.92
C ALA A 122 11.27 -6.14 1.41
N PHE A 123 10.84 -6.28 2.67
CA PHE A 123 9.77 -5.48 3.29
C PHE A 123 10.27 -4.55 4.39
N ALA A 124 11.57 -4.60 4.72
CA ALA A 124 12.22 -3.73 5.69
C ALA A 124 12.15 -2.28 5.19
N ARG A 125 11.10 -1.59 5.61
CA ARG A 125 10.90 -0.17 5.34
C ARG A 125 11.81 0.68 6.23
N PRO A 126 12.17 1.89 5.77
CA PRO A 126 11.90 2.39 4.42
C PRO A 126 12.95 1.87 3.41
N ALA A 127 12.67 1.95 2.10
CA ALA A 127 13.68 1.79 1.03
C ALA A 127 14.70 2.95 0.99
N ASP A 128 14.86 3.59 2.14
CA ASP A 128 15.64 4.78 2.35
C ASP A 128 17.12 4.36 2.40
N PRO A 129 17.99 4.94 1.56
CA PRO A 129 19.40 4.61 1.53
C PRO A 129 20.13 5.02 2.83
N PHE A 130 19.50 5.82 3.69
CA PHE A 130 20.13 6.34 4.90
C PHE A 130 20.34 5.28 5.99
N PHE A 131 19.62 4.15 5.94
CA PHE A 131 19.77 3.07 6.93
C PHE A 131 20.21 1.75 6.30
N THR A 132 21.25 1.17 6.88
CA THR A 132 21.58 -0.25 6.68
C THR A 132 20.47 -1.14 7.21
N TYR A 133 20.37 -2.37 6.70
CA TYR A 133 19.39 -3.33 7.21
C TYR A 133 19.54 -3.57 8.72
N ALA A 134 20.77 -3.66 9.24
CA ALA A 134 21.03 -3.80 10.67
C ALA A 134 20.45 -2.65 11.49
N GLN A 135 20.62 -1.40 11.02
CA GLN A 135 20.01 -0.24 11.67
C GLN A 135 18.48 -0.28 11.61
N LYS A 136 17.90 -0.72 10.48
CA LYS A 136 16.44 -0.91 10.36
C LYS A 136 15.92 -1.92 11.37
N MET A 137 16.63 -3.03 11.59
CA MET A 137 16.24 -4.03 12.59
C MET A 137 16.37 -3.48 14.00
N HIS A 138 17.43 -2.74 14.30
CA HIS A 138 17.58 -2.08 15.60
C HIS A 138 16.45 -1.09 15.90
N ILE A 139 16.11 -0.23 14.93
CA ILE A 139 15.01 0.73 15.05
C ILE A 139 13.66 0.00 15.23
N LEU A 140 13.43 -1.06 14.44
CA LEU A 140 12.21 -1.87 14.52
C LEU A 140 12.08 -2.56 15.89
N ASP A 141 13.17 -3.14 16.39
CA ASP A 141 13.22 -3.77 17.71
C ASP A 141 12.90 -2.77 18.83
N ALA A 142 13.55 -1.60 18.80
CA ALA A 142 13.32 -0.53 19.77
C ALA A 142 11.89 0.01 19.71
N ALA A 143 11.31 0.17 18.51
CA ALA A 143 9.93 0.60 18.35
C ALA A 143 8.94 -0.46 18.86
N CYS A 144 9.16 -1.74 18.56
CA CYS A 144 8.31 -2.82 19.04
C CYS A 144 8.43 -3.05 20.56
N ALA A 145 9.56 -2.71 21.18
CA ALA A 145 9.69 -2.75 22.65
C ALA A 145 8.75 -1.76 23.37
N LEU A 146 8.22 -0.76 22.67
CA LEU A 146 7.22 0.19 23.18
C LEU A 146 5.76 -0.30 22.99
N THR A 147 5.59 -1.55 22.57
CA THR A 147 4.30 -2.19 22.31
C THR A 147 4.22 -3.53 23.04
N THR A 148 3.07 -4.22 23.00
CA THR A 148 3.01 -5.61 23.44
C THR A 148 2.92 -6.54 22.23
N PRO A 149 3.62 -7.70 22.22
CA PRO A 149 3.61 -8.64 21.10
C PRO A 149 2.21 -9.03 20.63
N ASP A 150 1.31 -9.27 21.59
CA ASP A 150 -0.08 -9.70 21.35
C ASP A 150 -1.05 -8.54 21.09
N THR A 151 -0.57 -7.28 21.02
CA THR A 151 -1.44 -6.14 20.65
C THR A 151 -2.08 -6.44 19.29
N PRO A 152 -3.42 -6.46 19.19
CA PRO A 152 -4.10 -6.64 17.91
C PRO A 152 -3.75 -5.55 16.91
N VAL A 153 -3.51 -5.95 15.68
CA VAL A 153 -3.29 -5.08 14.53
C VAL A 153 -4.35 -5.40 13.50
N VAL A 154 -5.06 -4.36 13.04
CA VAL A 154 -5.97 -4.47 11.91
C VAL A 154 -5.35 -3.75 10.72
N THR A 155 -5.32 -4.42 9.58
CA THR A 155 -4.92 -3.83 8.30
C THR A 155 -6.12 -3.82 7.37
N SER A 156 -6.54 -2.61 7.00
CA SER A 156 -7.61 -2.42 6.02
C SER A 156 -7.10 -2.68 4.60
N TRP A 157 -7.92 -3.35 3.77
CA TRP A 157 -7.65 -3.59 2.36
C TRP A 157 -8.87 -3.21 1.52
N LEU A 158 -8.65 -2.51 0.40
CA LEU A 158 -9.64 -2.37 -0.67
C LEU A 158 -9.46 -3.54 -1.63
N VAL A 159 -10.44 -4.44 -1.69
CA VAL A 159 -10.54 -5.49 -2.71
C VAL A 159 -11.30 -4.93 -3.89
N VAL A 160 -10.77 -5.16 -5.10
CA VAL A 160 -11.39 -4.74 -6.36
C VAL A 160 -11.54 -5.96 -7.26
N VAL A 161 -12.75 -6.17 -7.74
CA VAL A 161 -13.06 -7.14 -8.79
C VAL A 161 -13.34 -6.37 -10.07
N ALA A 162 -12.54 -6.62 -11.09
CA ALA A 162 -12.80 -6.11 -12.42
C ALA A 162 -13.22 -7.24 -13.37
N GLN A 163 -13.67 -6.89 -14.56
CA GLN A 163 -14.07 -7.85 -15.58
C GLN A 163 -13.59 -7.39 -16.96
N ARG A 164 -13.06 -8.33 -17.74
CA ARG A 164 -12.87 -8.17 -19.19
C ARG A 164 -14.23 -8.33 -19.87
N PRO A 165 -14.64 -7.42 -20.76
CA PRO A 165 -15.89 -7.56 -21.50
C PRO A 165 -16.03 -8.94 -22.15
N GLU A 166 -17.25 -9.48 -22.10
CA GLU A 166 -17.59 -10.69 -22.84
C GLU A 166 -17.47 -10.41 -24.35
N THR A 167 -17.18 -11.44 -25.14
CA THR A 167 -17.34 -11.34 -26.58
C THR A 167 -18.83 -11.38 -26.82
N THR A 168 -19.43 -10.26 -27.24
CA THR A 168 -20.80 -10.30 -27.75
C THR A 168 -20.81 -11.25 -28.95
N GLY A 169 -21.46 -12.41 -28.78
CA GLY A 169 -21.68 -13.38 -29.85
C GLY A 169 -22.70 -12.87 -30.85
#